data_AF-A0A965PTT0-F1
#
_entry.id   AF-A0A965PTT0-F1
#
_cell.length_a   1.000
_cell.length_b   1.000
_cell.length_c   1.000
_cell.angle_alpha   90.00
_cell.angle_beta   90.00
_cell.angle_gamma   90.00
#
_symmetry.space_group_name_H-M   'P 1'
#
loop_
_entity.id
_entity.type
_entity.pdbx_description
1 polymer ?
#
loop_
_entity_poly.entity_id
_entity_poly.type
_entity_poly.pdbx_seq_one_letter_code
_entity_poly.pdbx_strand_id
1 'polypeptide(L)'
;LIGGIHIDRNTGAPTAYDIYNRSIGDFYTYQATIAASQAFHLFDPLRIDQYRGITAFHTAINDQQDIREIENSEKMAAKYASMQAAVIRRNNNNPADLSTLTSDENFNNQVIKLESVEAGKVSYLEPGEDIVFPDGPSRPSGAFAEFHKILLRNICMGLGIPYSFAVDPSAMSGPTARLEMQQAGRTFRRYQKLLEDKVLKPLKNVVIADGIARGLIENKAGSQSTFNFGANVSIDLGRESASAIAEFKTGLRTAADIYAERGLDFESSLRQRAQEARFIKELAKEYEVPAVAISDIVESLVYAQQAAQRAGQAQVGEGGETQAIQDISLNGAQVASLINIINAVAAG
;
A
#
# COMPACT_ATOMS: atom_id res chain seq x y z
N LEU A 1 -21.85 -29.73 12.04
CA LEU A 1 -22.13 -28.63 11.10
C LEU A 1 -22.08 -27.33 11.88
N ILE A 2 -21.14 -26.43 11.57
CA ILE A 2 -21.03 -25.12 12.22
C ILE A 2 -21.12 -24.05 11.13
N GLY A 3 -22.22 -23.31 11.12
CA GLY A 3 -22.45 -22.23 10.15
C GLY A 3 -22.23 -22.65 8.71
N GLY A 4 -22.74 -23.81 8.26
CA GLY A 4 -22.56 -24.29 6.88
C GLY A 4 -21.20 -24.95 6.57
N ILE A 5 -20.36 -25.18 7.58
CA ILE A 5 -19.10 -25.94 7.44
C ILE A 5 -19.27 -27.29 8.12
N HIS A 6 -19.08 -28.36 7.36
CA HIS A 6 -19.06 -29.72 7.86
C HIS A 6 -17.68 -29.97 8.45
N ILE A 7 -17.64 -30.47 9.68
CA ILE A 7 -16.41 -30.70 10.43
C ILE A 7 -16.35 -32.14 10.86
N ASP A 8 -15.17 -32.74 10.77
CA ASP A 8 -14.91 -34.03 11.41
C ASP A 8 -14.82 -33.83 12.92
N ARG A 9 -15.55 -34.67 13.66
CA ARG A 9 -15.67 -34.58 15.12
C ARG A 9 -14.37 -34.94 15.84
N ASN A 10 -13.53 -35.76 15.23
CA ASN A 10 -12.29 -36.25 15.85
C ASN A 10 -11.11 -35.30 15.61
N THR A 11 -10.98 -34.80 14.38
CA THR A 11 -9.84 -33.94 13.98
C THR A 11 -10.16 -32.44 14.03
N GLY A 12 -11.45 -32.07 14.03
CA GLY A 12 -11.88 -30.69 13.89
C GLY A 12 -11.63 -30.10 12.49
N ALA A 13 -11.17 -30.90 11.52
CA ALA A 13 -10.90 -30.44 10.17
C ALA A 13 -12.19 -30.25 9.34
N PRO A 14 -12.25 -29.25 8.45
CA PRO A 14 -13.39 -29.06 7.55
C PRO A 14 -13.43 -30.18 6.50
N THR A 15 -14.59 -30.82 6.34
CA THR A 15 -14.82 -31.91 5.37
C THR A 15 -15.60 -31.45 4.15
N ALA A 16 -16.54 -30.52 4.32
CA ALA A 16 -17.35 -29.94 3.24
C ALA A 16 -17.89 -28.55 3.59
N TYR A 17 -18.27 -27.80 2.57
CA TYR A 17 -18.84 -26.47 2.64
C TYR A 17 -20.21 -26.43 1.97
N ASP A 18 -21.23 -26.03 2.71
CA ASP A 18 -22.56 -25.78 2.15
C ASP A 18 -22.62 -24.37 1.57
N ILE A 19 -22.96 -24.27 0.29
CA ILE A 19 -23.13 -23.02 -0.43
C ILE A 19 -24.61 -22.69 -0.50
N TYR A 20 -24.93 -21.48 -0.04
CA TYR A 20 -26.27 -20.92 -0.08
C TYR A 20 -26.28 -19.71 -1.00
N ASN A 21 -27.32 -19.58 -1.81
CA ASN A 21 -27.57 -18.36 -2.57
C ASN A 21 -28.49 -17.44 -1.76
N ARG A 22 -28.15 -16.15 -1.71
CA ARG A 22 -28.93 -15.13 -1.01
C ARG A 22 -29.84 -14.45 -2.01
N SER A 23 -31.16 -14.56 -1.81
CA SER A 23 -32.15 -13.87 -2.64
C SER A 23 -32.38 -12.42 -2.17
N ILE A 24 -33.05 -11.61 -2.99
CA ILE A 24 -33.35 -10.19 -2.75
C ILE A 24 -34.22 -9.95 -1.48
N GLY A 25 -34.76 -11.00 -0.84
CA GLY A 25 -35.52 -10.92 0.42
C GLY A 25 -34.79 -11.45 1.65
N ASP A 26 -33.45 -11.58 1.60
CA ASP A 26 -32.64 -12.13 2.69
C ASP A 26 -32.87 -13.63 2.98
N PHE A 27 -33.55 -14.33 2.07
CA PHE A 27 -33.70 -15.78 2.16
C PHE A 27 -32.48 -16.49 1.58
N TYR A 28 -31.96 -17.44 2.35
CA TYR A 28 -30.88 -18.34 1.93
C TYR A 28 -31.47 -19.61 1.32
N THR A 29 -31.23 -19.83 0.03
CA THR A 29 -31.58 -21.07 -0.66
C THR A 29 -30.34 -21.94 -0.79
N TYR A 30 -30.41 -23.17 -0.28
CA TYR A 30 -29.32 -24.14 -0.42
C TYR A 30 -29.09 -24.45 -1.91
N GLN A 31 -27.82 -24.44 -2.34
CA GLN A 31 -27.46 -24.77 -3.72
C GLN A 31 -26.72 -26.10 -3.81
N ALA A 32 -25.60 -26.23 -3.10
CA ALA A 32 -24.72 -27.39 -3.20
C ALA A 32 -23.82 -27.50 -1.97
N THR A 33 -23.39 -28.73 -1.68
CA THR A 33 -22.31 -29.03 -0.75
C THR A 33 -21.06 -29.35 -1.56
N ILE A 34 -19.99 -28.58 -1.35
CA ILE A 34 -18.68 -28.80 -1.99
C ILE A 34 -17.74 -29.46 -1.00
N ALA A 35 -17.04 -30.51 -1.41
CA ALA A 35 -16.02 -31.15 -0.57
C ALA A 35 -14.88 -30.16 -0.26
N ALA A 36 -14.35 -30.19 0.95
CA ALA A 36 -13.26 -29.27 1.35
C ALA A 36 -11.98 -29.45 0.52
N SER A 37 -11.80 -30.60 -0.14
CA SER A 37 -10.71 -30.83 -1.09
C SER A 37 -10.81 -30.01 -2.38
N GLN A 38 -11.99 -29.48 -2.71
CA GLN A 38 -12.26 -28.73 -3.94
C GLN A 38 -12.41 -27.22 -3.72
N ALA A 39 -12.21 -26.74 -2.49
CA ALA A 39 -12.37 -25.32 -2.15
C ALA A 39 -11.28 -24.84 -1.20
N PHE A 40 -10.70 -23.67 -1.49
CA PHE A 40 -9.77 -22.99 -0.59
C PHE A 40 -10.54 -21.94 0.23
N HIS A 41 -10.71 -22.18 1.52
CA HIS A 41 -11.36 -21.24 2.42
C HIS A 41 -10.35 -20.22 2.96
N LEU A 42 -10.30 -19.05 2.33
CA LEU A 42 -9.46 -17.93 2.76
C LEU A 42 -10.18 -17.13 3.86
N PHE A 43 -9.65 -17.21 5.08
CA PHE A 43 -10.07 -16.34 6.17
C PHE A 43 -8.93 -16.16 7.19
N ASP A 44 -9.00 -15.07 7.96
CA ASP A 44 -8.06 -14.77 9.03
C ASP A 44 -8.64 -15.21 10.39
N PRO A 45 -8.11 -16.28 11.03
CA PRO A 45 -8.58 -16.74 12.33
C PRO A 45 -8.03 -15.86 13.46
N LEU A 46 -8.92 -15.31 14.28
CA LEU A 46 -8.55 -14.65 15.54
C LEU A 46 -8.40 -15.65 16.69
N ARG A 47 -9.11 -16.78 16.61
CA ARG A 47 -9.15 -17.83 17.63
C ARG A 47 -8.87 -19.20 17.01
N ILE A 48 -8.35 -20.12 17.82
CA ILE A 48 -7.96 -21.47 17.39
C ILE A 48 -9.19 -22.30 16.95
N ASP A 49 -10.35 -22.05 17.55
CA ASP A 49 -11.63 -22.73 17.29
C ASP A 49 -12.54 -22.01 16.28
N GLN A 50 -12.00 -21.03 15.56
CA GLN A 50 -12.77 -20.21 14.63
C GLN A 50 -12.83 -20.83 13.24
N TYR A 51 -14.04 -21.23 12.83
CA TYR A 51 -14.28 -21.83 11.51
C TYR A 51 -14.64 -20.82 10.42
N ARG A 52 -15.07 -19.60 10.78
CA ARG A 52 -15.42 -18.53 9.82
C ARG A 52 -14.67 -17.25 10.12
N GLY A 53 -14.22 -16.59 9.06
CA GLY A 53 -13.61 -15.28 9.16
C GLY A 53 -14.57 -14.23 9.70
N ILE A 54 -13.99 -13.28 10.44
CA ILE A 54 -14.62 -12.00 10.72
C ILE A 54 -14.10 -11.01 9.67
N THR A 55 -14.96 -10.15 9.15
CA THR A 55 -14.54 -9.12 8.19
C THR A 55 -13.54 -8.16 8.82
N ALA A 56 -12.54 -7.72 8.06
CA ALA A 56 -11.58 -6.70 8.52
C ALA A 56 -12.27 -5.37 8.90
N PHE A 57 -13.47 -5.12 8.35
CA PHE A 57 -14.27 -3.95 8.67
C PHE A 57 -15.09 -4.07 9.96
N HIS A 58 -15.04 -5.20 10.68
CA HIS A 58 -15.95 -5.47 11.80
C HIS A 58 -15.93 -4.37 12.86
N THR A 59 -14.76 -3.84 13.20
CA THR A 59 -14.60 -2.77 14.18
C THR A 59 -14.98 -1.38 13.65
N ALA A 60 -15.10 -1.23 12.33
CA ALA A 60 -15.30 0.04 11.63
C ALA A 60 -16.74 0.25 11.12
N ILE A 61 -17.59 -0.78 11.18
CA ILE A 61 -18.97 -0.73 10.63
C ILE A 61 -19.80 0.35 11.33
N ASN A 62 -19.75 0.43 12.66
CA ASN A 62 -20.53 1.41 13.41
C ASN A 62 -20.06 2.84 13.11
N ASP A 63 -18.74 3.08 13.13
CA ASP A 63 -18.17 4.38 12.78
C ASP A 63 -18.56 4.79 11.35
N GLN A 64 -18.57 3.87 10.39
CA GLN A 64 -18.98 4.14 9.01
C GLN A 64 -20.49 4.46 8.91
N GLN A 65 -21.33 3.80 9.71
CA GLN A 65 -22.75 4.10 9.77
C GLN A 65 -22.98 5.51 10.34
N ASP A 66 -22.30 5.84 11.45
CA ASP A 66 -22.39 7.16 12.08
C ASP A 66 -21.92 8.25 11.11
N ILE A 67 -20.79 8.06 10.41
CA ILE A 67 -20.33 9.00 9.36
C ILE A 67 -21.44 9.24 8.33
N ARG A 68 -22.10 8.20 7.85
CA ARG A 68 -23.17 8.32 6.85
C ARG A 68 -24.35 9.13 7.38
N GLU A 69 -24.78 8.86 8.61
CA GLU A 69 -25.92 9.54 9.24
C GLU A 69 -25.60 11.02 9.52
N ILE A 70 -24.40 11.29 10.04
CA ILE A 70 -23.89 12.63 10.32
C ILE A 70 -23.75 13.43 9.02
N GLU A 71 -23.16 12.86 7.97
CA GLU A 71 -23.03 13.52 6.67
C GLU A 71 -24.39 13.88 6.06
N ASN A 72 -25.38 12.97 6.16
CA ASN A 72 -26.72 13.24 5.65
C ASN A 72 -27.41 14.35 6.45
N SER A 73 -27.23 14.36 7.76
CA SER A 73 -27.78 15.39 8.65
C SER A 73 -27.16 16.75 8.36
N GLU A 74 -25.85 16.83 8.17
CA GLU A 74 -25.16 18.08 7.83
C GLU A 74 -25.54 18.55 6.41
N LYS A 75 -25.67 17.64 5.43
CA LYS A 75 -26.18 17.97 4.09
C LYS A 75 -27.61 18.53 4.15
N MET A 76 -28.46 17.97 5.00
CA MET A 76 -29.83 18.45 5.19
C MET A 76 -29.87 19.81 5.89
N ALA A 77 -29.06 19.99 6.94
CA ALA A 77 -28.91 21.26 7.64
C ALA A 77 -28.39 22.36 6.71
N ALA A 78 -27.38 22.05 5.88
CA ALA A 78 -26.84 22.99 4.89
C ALA A 78 -27.90 23.39 3.85
N LYS A 79 -28.72 22.44 3.38
CA LYS A 79 -29.85 22.74 2.49
C LYS A 79 -30.88 23.64 3.14
N TYR A 80 -31.27 23.34 4.38
CA TYR A 80 -32.24 24.13 5.13
C TYR A 80 -31.75 25.55 5.39
N ALA A 81 -30.51 25.71 5.84
CA ALA A 81 -29.87 27.00 6.02
C ALA A 81 -29.79 27.80 4.71
N SER A 82 -29.51 27.13 3.58
CA SER A 82 -29.48 27.79 2.26
C SER A 82 -30.87 28.20 1.74
N MET A 83 -31.94 27.56 2.23
CA MET A 83 -33.33 27.90 1.87
C MET A 83 -33.88 29.06 2.70
N GLN A 84 -33.34 29.30 3.90
CA GLN A 84 -33.84 30.31 4.81
C GLN A 84 -33.28 31.69 4.46
N ALA A 85 -34.15 32.61 4.00
CA ALA A 85 -33.73 33.92 3.52
C ALA A 85 -33.44 34.91 4.67
N ALA A 86 -34.39 35.10 5.59
CA ALA A 86 -34.26 35.94 6.78
C ALA A 86 -35.47 35.71 7.71
N VAL A 87 -35.33 35.98 9.00
CA VAL A 87 -36.45 36.02 9.95
C VAL A 87 -36.59 37.44 10.48
N ILE A 88 -37.78 38.04 10.34
CA ILE A 88 -38.05 39.38 10.87
C ILE A 88 -38.61 39.24 12.28
N ARG A 89 -37.85 39.70 13.28
CA ARG A 89 -38.27 39.77 14.68
C ARG A 89 -38.92 41.11 14.94
N ARG A 90 -40.23 41.11 15.20
CA ARG A 90 -40.99 42.33 15.55
C ARG A 90 -41.26 42.37 17.05
N ASN A 91 -41.16 43.56 17.66
CA ASN A 91 -41.47 43.77 19.08
C ASN A 91 -42.92 44.28 19.32
N ASN A 92 -43.72 44.42 18.26
CA ASN A 92 -45.11 44.89 18.34
C ASN A 92 -46.09 43.70 18.33
N ASN A 93 -47.13 43.76 19.17
CA ASN A 93 -48.08 42.65 19.40
C ASN A 93 -49.47 42.92 18.76
N ASN A 94 -49.51 43.73 17.70
CA ASN A 94 -50.76 44.11 17.02
C ASN A 94 -51.16 43.06 15.96
N PRO A 95 -52.27 42.33 16.14
CA PRO A 95 -52.67 41.25 15.22
C PRO A 95 -53.18 41.75 13.85
N ALA A 96 -53.51 43.05 13.72
CA ALA A 96 -54.01 43.64 12.48
C ALA A 96 -52.93 43.78 11.40
N ASP A 97 -51.69 44.11 11.79
CA ASP A 97 -50.55 44.29 10.88
C ASP A 97 -50.08 42.98 10.24
N LEU A 98 -50.55 41.87 10.80
CA LEU A 98 -50.18 40.53 10.39
C LEU A 98 -51.20 39.95 9.38
N SER A 99 -52.30 40.65 9.10
CA SER A 99 -53.43 40.16 8.27
C SER A 99 -53.14 40.09 6.77
N THR A 100 -52.11 40.79 6.29
CA THR A 100 -51.72 40.88 4.88
C THR A 100 -50.68 39.84 4.46
N LEU A 101 -50.08 39.13 5.43
CA LEU A 101 -49.09 38.09 5.19
C LEU A 101 -49.75 36.75 4.89
N THR A 102 -49.16 35.99 3.98
CA THR A 102 -49.61 34.62 3.70
C THR A 102 -49.38 33.74 4.93
N SER A 103 -50.42 33.03 5.34
CA SER A 103 -50.37 32.13 6.51
C SER A 103 -49.95 30.74 6.04
N ASP A 104 -48.92 30.19 6.68
CA ASP A 104 -48.48 28.81 6.51
C ASP A 104 -48.46 28.11 7.89
N GLU A 105 -48.65 26.80 7.92
CA GLU A 105 -48.72 26.05 9.18
C GLU A 105 -47.44 25.24 9.41
N ASN A 106 -46.80 25.43 10.57
CA ASN A 106 -45.67 24.60 10.97
C ASN A 106 -46.15 23.20 11.43
N PHE A 107 -45.21 22.25 11.63
CA PHE A 107 -45.45 20.88 12.14
C PHE A 107 -46.24 20.79 13.46
N ASN A 108 -46.37 21.89 14.21
CA ASN A 108 -47.14 22.00 15.45
C ASN A 108 -48.45 22.82 15.31
N ASN A 109 -48.98 23.00 14.09
CA ASN A 109 -50.18 23.81 13.80
C ASN A 109 -50.09 25.27 14.32
N GLN A 110 -48.87 25.82 14.42
CA GLN A 110 -48.67 27.24 14.68
C GLN A 110 -48.61 27.98 13.35
N VAL A 111 -49.44 29.03 13.23
CA VAL A 111 -49.51 29.89 12.04
C VAL A 111 -48.24 30.73 11.97
N ILE A 112 -47.35 30.41 11.03
CA ILE A 112 -46.20 31.23 10.66
C ILE A 112 -46.63 32.07 9.46
N LYS A 113 -46.25 33.35 9.46
CA LYS A 113 -46.61 34.26 8.39
C LYS A 113 -45.39 34.60 7.55
N LEU A 114 -45.53 34.38 6.25
CA LEU A 114 -44.42 34.46 5.29
C LEU A 114 -44.48 35.78 4.53
N GLU A 115 -43.31 36.37 4.32
CA GLU A 115 -43.10 37.51 3.43
C GLU A 115 -42.21 37.05 2.26
N SER A 116 -42.60 37.36 1.03
CA SER A 116 -41.83 36.94 -0.15
C SER A 116 -40.53 37.76 -0.24
N VAL A 117 -39.39 37.11 -0.09
CA VAL A 117 -38.08 37.74 -0.28
C VAL A 117 -37.72 37.67 -1.77
N GLU A 118 -37.61 38.83 -2.42
CA GLU A 118 -37.20 38.98 -3.82
C GLU A 118 -35.72 39.41 -3.88
N ALA A 119 -34.92 38.72 -4.69
CA ALA A 119 -33.48 38.99 -4.78
C ALA A 119 -33.21 40.41 -5.34
N GLY A 120 -32.40 41.21 -4.63
CA GLY A 120 -31.95 42.53 -5.08
C GLY A 120 -32.82 43.71 -4.64
N LYS A 121 -33.86 43.50 -3.81
CA LYS A 121 -34.61 44.59 -3.16
C LYS A 121 -34.02 44.94 -1.79
N VAL A 122 -34.01 46.23 -1.48
CA VAL A 122 -33.72 46.74 -0.12
C VAL A 122 -35.06 46.98 0.56
N SER A 123 -35.40 46.15 1.54
CA SER A 123 -36.61 46.32 2.37
C SER A 123 -36.29 47.19 3.59
N TYR A 124 -37.16 48.16 3.87
CA TYR A 124 -37.08 48.99 5.07
C TYR A 124 -37.88 48.36 6.20
N LEU A 125 -37.32 48.40 7.41
CA LEU A 125 -37.94 47.88 8.64
C LEU A 125 -38.65 49.01 9.39
N GLU A 126 -39.76 48.68 10.05
CA GLU A 126 -40.42 49.61 10.96
C GLU A 126 -39.65 49.75 12.29
N PRO A 127 -39.78 50.89 13.01
CA PRO A 127 -39.11 51.07 14.29
C PRO A 127 -39.48 49.97 15.30
N GLY A 128 -38.50 49.15 15.71
CA GLY A 128 -38.71 48.02 16.62
C GLY A 128 -38.79 46.64 15.94
N GLU A 129 -38.60 46.58 14.62
CA GLU A 129 -38.35 45.34 13.88
C GLU A 129 -36.85 45.14 13.66
N ASP A 130 -36.39 43.90 13.80
CA ASP A 130 -35.01 43.50 13.62
C ASP A 130 -34.94 42.30 12.65
N ILE A 131 -33.99 42.31 11.72
CA ILE A 131 -33.76 41.16 10.84
C ILE A 131 -32.76 40.25 11.51
N VAL A 132 -33.24 39.08 11.93
CA VAL A 132 -32.39 38.00 12.39
C VAL A 132 -32.17 37.06 11.22
N PHE A 133 -30.93 36.98 10.75
CA PHE A 133 -30.52 35.85 9.93
C PHE A 133 -30.30 34.66 10.89
N PRO A 134 -31.11 33.60 10.80
CA PRO A 134 -30.83 32.37 11.55
C PRO A 134 -29.46 31.87 11.13
N ASP A 135 -28.64 31.46 12.12
CA ASP A 135 -27.23 31.10 12.01
C ASP A 135 -26.73 31.04 10.56
N GLY A 136 -26.01 32.08 10.14
CA GLY A 136 -25.58 32.31 8.76
C GLY A 136 -24.72 31.18 8.15
N PRO A 137 -24.00 31.43 7.03
CA PRO A 137 -23.34 30.40 6.22
C PRO A 137 -22.05 29.83 6.86
N SER A 138 -22.03 29.63 8.18
CA SER A 138 -20.94 29.01 8.95
C SER A 138 -21.02 27.47 8.95
N ARG A 139 -21.79 26.90 8.02
CA ARG A 139 -21.98 25.47 7.81
C ARG A 139 -21.45 25.10 6.42
N PRO A 140 -20.59 24.08 6.29
CA PRO A 140 -20.07 23.23 7.36
C PRO A 140 -19.00 23.93 8.20
N SER A 141 -18.96 23.63 9.50
CA SER A 141 -17.96 24.21 10.41
C SER A 141 -16.62 23.47 10.30
N GLY A 142 -15.52 24.14 10.62
CA GLY A 142 -14.21 23.47 10.72
C GLY A 142 -14.21 22.35 11.77
N ALA A 143 -15.02 22.47 12.83
CA ALA A 143 -15.18 21.43 13.85
C ALA A 143 -15.82 20.15 13.28
N PHE A 144 -16.76 20.26 12.33
CA PHE A 144 -17.32 19.12 11.63
C PHE A 144 -16.24 18.38 10.82
N ALA A 145 -15.40 19.13 10.09
CA ALA A 145 -14.32 18.54 9.31
C ALA A 145 -13.30 17.79 10.19
N GLU A 146 -12.92 18.33 11.35
CA GLU A 146 -12.02 17.64 12.27
C GLU A 146 -12.66 16.41 12.93
N PHE A 147 -13.95 16.48 13.29
CA PHE A 147 -14.66 15.31 13.81
C PHE A 147 -14.79 14.20 12.76
N HIS A 148 -15.10 14.55 11.50
CA HIS A 148 -15.15 13.61 10.37
C HIS A 148 -13.79 12.93 10.14
N LYS A 149 -12.68 13.69 10.22
CA LYS A 149 -11.33 13.11 10.17
C LYS A 149 -11.05 12.14 11.32
N ILE A 150 -11.53 12.40 12.53
CA ILE A 150 -11.36 11.48 13.68
C ILE A 150 -12.11 10.16 13.42
N LEU A 151 -13.34 10.22 12.92
CA LEU A 151 -14.10 9.00 12.59
C LEU A 151 -13.43 8.20 11.47
N LEU A 152 -12.95 8.86 10.41
CA LEU A 152 -12.17 8.19 9.36
C LEU A 152 -10.88 7.56 9.90
N ARG A 153 -10.19 8.22 10.84
CA ARG A 153 -9.01 7.64 11.51
C ARG A 153 -9.35 6.36 12.28
N ASN A 154 -10.49 6.30 12.98
CA ASN A 154 -10.91 5.08 13.67
C ASN A 154 -11.15 3.92 12.70
N ILE A 155 -11.77 4.18 11.55
CA ILE A 155 -11.97 3.19 10.49
C ILE A 155 -10.62 2.67 9.97
N CYS A 156 -9.69 3.59 9.66
CA CYS A 156 -8.35 3.25 9.20
C CYS A 156 -7.58 2.41 10.24
N MET A 157 -7.67 2.75 11.53
CA MET A 157 -7.09 1.98 12.62
C MET A 157 -7.66 0.56 12.70
N GLY A 158 -8.97 0.39 12.48
CA GLY A 158 -9.62 -0.92 12.43
C GLY A 158 -9.06 -1.85 11.34
N LEU A 159 -8.66 -1.26 10.20
CA LEU A 159 -8.04 -1.99 9.09
C LEU A 159 -6.53 -2.20 9.26
N GLY A 160 -5.90 -1.55 10.24
CA GLY A 160 -4.45 -1.54 10.41
C GLY A 160 -3.73 -0.72 9.34
N ILE A 161 -4.39 0.27 8.74
CA ILE A 161 -3.81 1.15 7.71
C ILE A 161 -3.77 2.58 8.27
N PRO A 162 -2.65 3.31 8.16
CA PRO A 162 -2.60 4.71 8.58
C PRO A 162 -3.54 5.61 7.78
N TYR A 163 -4.19 6.58 8.46
CA TYR A 163 -5.11 7.52 7.81
C TYR A 163 -4.44 8.34 6.72
N SER A 164 -3.22 8.85 6.96
CA SER A 164 -2.54 9.71 5.98
C SER A 164 -2.10 8.93 4.74
N PHE A 165 -1.91 7.60 4.87
CA PHE A 165 -1.68 6.71 3.74
C PHE A 165 -2.97 6.43 2.93
N ALA A 166 -4.10 6.23 3.61
CA ALA A 166 -5.35 5.79 2.96
C ALA A 166 -6.23 6.91 2.43
N VAL A 167 -6.26 8.07 3.09
CA VAL A 167 -7.25 9.13 2.85
C VAL A 167 -6.59 10.44 2.45
N ASP A 168 -5.66 10.95 3.26
CA ASP A 168 -5.12 12.30 3.06
C ASP A 168 -3.60 12.38 3.36
N PRO A 169 -2.75 12.40 2.33
CA PRO A 169 -1.30 12.49 2.48
C PRO A 169 -0.80 13.93 2.70
N SER A 170 -1.67 14.95 2.72
CA SER A 170 -1.25 16.36 2.71
C SER A 170 -0.45 16.78 3.95
N ALA A 171 -0.71 16.15 5.11
CA ALA A 171 -0.02 16.43 6.36
C ALA A 171 1.31 15.66 6.52
N MET A 172 1.70 14.87 5.52
CA MET A 172 2.80 13.92 5.63
C MET A 172 4.15 14.57 5.29
N SER A 173 5.12 14.46 6.20
CA SER A 173 6.51 14.88 5.99
C SER A 173 7.41 13.69 5.64
N GLY A 174 8.56 13.90 4.99
CA GLY A 174 9.42 12.80 4.52
C GLY A 174 9.71 11.68 5.55
N PRO A 175 10.06 11.99 6.81
CA PRO A 175 10.26 10.96 7.85
C PRO A 175 8.97 10.27 8.30
N THR A 176 7.88 11.02 8.51
CA THR A 176 6.58 10.48 8.95
C THR A 176 5.96 9.60 7.87
N ALA A 177 6.14 9.99 6.61
CA ALA A 177 5.73 9.23 5.44
C ALA A 177 6.29 7.82 5.41
N ARG A 178 7.60 7.70 5.60
CA ARG A 178 8.29 6.41 5.61
C ARG A 178 7.78 5.53 6.75
N LEU A 179 7.59 6.11 7.92
CA LEU A 179 7.06 5.38 9.07
C LEU A 179 5.65 4.84 8.76
N GLU A 180 4.75 5.66 8.24
CA GLU A 180 3.38 5.24 7.92
C GLU A 180 3.33 4.20 6.79
N MET A 181 4.12 4.36 5.73
CA MET A 181 4.22 3.35 4.67
C MET A 181 4.75 2.01 5.19
N GLN A 182 5.74 2.03 6.08
CA GLN A 182 6.24 0.81 6.71
C GLN A 182 5.17 0.15 7.59
N GLN A 183 4.35 0.94 8.30
CA GLN A 183 3.22 0.44 9.06
C GLN A 183 2.18 -0.22 8.16
N ALA A 184 1.76 0.45 7.08
CA ALA A 184 0.84 -0.09 6.08
C ALA A 184 1.39 -1.38 5.44
N GLY A 185 2.69 -1.38 5.10
CA GLY A 185 3.39 -2.53 4.54
C GLY A 185 3.38 -3.76 5.45
N ARG A 186 3.39 -3.60 6.78
CA ARG A 186 3.24 -4.73 7.71
C ARG A 186 1.86 -5.39 7.58
N THR A 187 0.81 -4.58 7.45
CA THR A 187 -0.56 -5.06 7.24
C THR A 187 -0.70 -5.78 5.91
N PHE A 188 -0.16 -5.23 4.82
CA PHE A 188 -0.17 -5.89 3.51
C PHE A 188 0.59 -7.22 3.52
N ARG A 189 1.78 -7.28 4.13
CA ARG A 189 2.56 -8.52 4.26
C ARG A 189 1.81 -9.61 5.03
N ARG A 190 1.04 -9.25 6.07
CA ARG A 190 0.18 -10.20 6.80
C ARG A 190 -0.85 -10.83 5.86
N TYR A 191 -1.56 -10.03 5.06
CA TYR A 191 -2.58 -10.54 4.12
C TYR A 191 -1.96 -11.34 2.97
N GLN A 192 -0.82 -10.87 2.43
CA GLN A 192 -0.05 -11.61 1.43
C GLN A 192 0.36 -12.98 1.98
N LYS A 193 0.84 -13.04 3.23
CA LYS A 193 1.23 -14.30 3.86
C LYS A 193 0.04 -15.24 4.07
N LEU A 194 -1.10 -14.70 4.51
CA LEU A 194 -2.33 -15.47 4.65
C LEU A 194 -2.76 -16.09 3.31
N LEU A 195 -2.72 -15.30 2.24
CA LEU A 195 -3.03 -15.76 0.87
C LEU A 195 -2.02 -16.81 0.39
N GLU A 196 -0.73 -16.59 0.66
CA GLU A 196 0.36 -17.51 0.35
C GLU A 196 0.12 -18.88 0.99
N ASP A 197 -0.13 -18.89 2.30
CA ASP A 197 -0.22 -20.11 3.09
C ASP A 197 -1.54 -20.86 2.87
N LYS A 198 -2.67 -20.16 2.70
CA LYS A 198 -4.00 -20.78 2.59
C LYS A 198 -4.40 -21.14 1.16
N VAL A 199 -3.91 -20.42 0.16
CA VAL A 199 -4.37 -20.58 -1.24
C VAL A 199 -3.21 -20.90 -2.17
N LEU A 200 -2.19 -20.04 -2.22
CA LEU A 200 -1.18 -20.12 -3.28
C LEU A 200 -0.28 -21.35 -3.15
N LYS A 201 0.19 -21.68 -1.94
CA LYS A 201 1.00 -22.89 -1.71
C LYS A 201 0.22 -24.17 -2.03
N PRO A 202 -0.99 -24.40 -1.47
CA PRO A 202 -1.80 -25.57 -1.84
C PRO A 202 -2.07 -25.64 -3.34
N LEU A 203 -2.49 -24.54 -3.96
CA LEU A 203 -2.78 -24.48 -5.39
C LEU A 203 -1.54 -24.83 -6.22
N LYS A 204 -0.38 -24.23 -5.92
CA LYS A 204 0.89 -24.53 -6.57
C LYS A 204 1.22 -26.01 -6.47
N ASN A 205 1.10 -26.59 -5.28
CA ASN A 205 1.43 -27.99 -5.06
C ASN A 205 0.53 -28.93 -5.87
N VAL A 206 -0.78 -28.62 -5.97
CA VAL A 206 -1.72 -29.39 -6.79
C VAL A 206 -1.38 -29.28 -8.28
N VAL A 207 -1.11 -28.07 -8.77
CA VAL A 207 -0.79 -27.84 -10.19
C VAL A 207 0.54 -28.49 -10.58
N ILE A 208 1.57 -28.38 -9.73
CA ILE A 208 2.86 -29.04 -9.98
C ILE A 208 2.70 -30.57 -9.92
N ALA A 209 1.94 -31.10 -8.97
CA ALA A 209 1.69 -32.53 -8.89
C ALA A 209 0.95 -33.06 -10.12
N ASP A 210 -0.05 -32.33 -10.62
CA ASP A 210 -0.75 -32.65 -11.88
C ASP A 210 0.20 -32.58 -13.09
N GLY A 211 1.07 -31.56 -13.16
CA GLY A 211 2.08 -31.44 -14.20
C GLY A 211 3.10 -32.59 -14.20
N ILE A 212 3.51 -33.05 -13.02
CA ILE A 212 4.38 -34.23 -12.86
C ILE A 212 3.63 -35.50 -13.28
N ALA A 213 2.37 -35.66 -12.85
CA ALA A 213 1.55 -36.82 -13.20
C ALA A 213 1.31 -36.94 -14.71
N ARG A 214 1.23 -35.80 -15.41
CA ARG A 214 1.12 -35.74 -16.88
C ARG A 214 2.46 -35.83 -17.61
N GLY A 215 3.59 -35.86 -16.89
CA GLY A 215 4.92 -35.90 -17.47
C GLY A 215 5.39 -34.59 -18.13
N LEU A 216 4.73 -33.46 -17.87
CA LEU A 216 5.12 -32.15 -18.39
C LEU A 216 6.29 -31.53 -17.62
N ILE A 217 6.44 -31.92 -16.36
CA ILE A 217 7.45 -31.39 -15.43
C ILE A 217 8.25 -32.58 -14.88
N GLU A 218 9.57 -32.50 -14.96
CA GLU A 218 10.44 -33.47 -14.31
C GLU A 218 10.27 -33.40 -12.79
N ASN A 219 10.12 -34.56 -12.14
CA ASN A 219 10.02 -34.65 -10.69
C ASN A 219 11.37 -34.35 -10.04
N LYS A 220 11.71 -33.07 -9.89
CA LYS A 220 12.80 -32.60 -9.04
C LYS A 220 12.20 -32.39 -7.65
N ALA A 221 12.46 -33.35 -6.76
CA ALA A 221 12.02 -33.29 -5.37
C ALA A 221 12.46 -31.96 -4.72
N GLY A 222 11.52 -31.24 -4.11
CA GLY A 222 11.81 -30.04 -3.31
C GLY A 222 11.80 -28.72 -4.09
N SER A 223 10.81 -28.47 -4.94
CA SER A 223 10.62 -27.17 -5.59
C SER A 223 10.34 -26.06 -4.57
N GLN A 224 11.43 -25.45 -4.07
CA GLN A 224 11.39 -24.18 -3.38
C GLN A 224 10.78 -23.16 -4.33
N SER A 225 9.67 -22.56 -3.91
CA SER A 225 8.94 -21.57 -4.69
C SER A 225 8.77 -20.34 -3.84
N THR A 226 9.18 -19.20 -4.38
CA THR A 226 8.89 -17.89 -3.82
C THR A 226 7.71 -17.29 -4.58
N PHE A 227 6.83 -16.62 -3.84
CA PHE A 227 5.75 -15.85 -4.45
C PHE A 227 6.16 -14.39 -4.45
N ASN A 228 6.02 -13.75 -5.61
CA ASN A 228 6.28 -12.33 -5.74
C ASN A 228 4.94 -11.59 -5.78
N PHE A 229 4.76 -10.61 -4.88
CA PHE A 229 3.55 -9.81 -4.75
C PHE A 229 3.69 -8.40 -5.36
N GLY A 230 4.72 -8.17 -6.18
CA GLY A 230 5.00 -6.89 -6.82
C GLY A 230 5.93 -6.00 -5.99
N ALA A 231 6.17 -4.80 -6.51
CA ALA A 231 7.07 -3.84 -5.89
C ALA A 231 6.49 -3.29 -4.58
N ASN A 232 7.33 -3.13 -3.57
CA ASN A 232 6.99 -2.41 -2.36
C ASN A 232 6.82 -0.92 -2.66
N VAL A 233 5.82 -0.31 -2.03
CA VAL A 233 5.60 1.13 -2.13
C VAL A 233 6.69 1.85 -1.34
N SER A 234 7.46 2.71 -2.01
CA SER A 234 8.54 3.50 -1.41
C SER A 234 8.53 4.93 -1.95
N ILE A 235 8.84 5.89 -1.08
CA ILE A 235 9.00 7.32 -1.43
C ILE A 235 10.46 7.65 -1.77
N ASP A 236 11.42 6.87 -1.28
CA ASP A 236 12.84 7.23 -1.29
C ASP A 236 13.69 6.08 -1.88
N LEU A 237 13.36 5.73 -3.12
CA LEU A 237 13.99 4.62 -3.85
C LEU A 237 15.51 4.77 -3.92
N GLY A 238 16.02 6.00 -4.02
CA GLY A 238 17.46 6.28 -4.10
C GLY A 238 18.20 5.88 -2.83
N ARG A 239 17.74 6.37 -1.67
CA ARG A 239 18.38 6.08 -0.37
C ARG A 239 18.22 4.62 0.03
N GLU A 240 17.05 4.04 -0.23
CA GLU A 240 16.79 2.61 0.03
C GLU A 240 17.64 1.71 -0.86
N SER A 241 17.80 2.05 -2.15
CA SER A 241 18.67 1.31 -3.07
C SER A 241 20.14 1.39 -2.66
N ALA A 242 20.63 2.56 -2.23
CA ALA A 242 22.01 2.70 -1.75
C ALA A 242 22.27 1.83 -0.50
N SER A 243 21.31 1.81 0.43
CA SER A 243 21.38 0.97 1.63
C SER A 243 21.34 -0.52 1.27
N ALA A 244 20.43 -0.92 0.39
CA ALA A 244 20.31 -2.31 -0.09
C ALA A 244 21.57 -2.79 -0.82
N ILE A 245 22.21 -1.93 -1.63
CA ILE A 245 23.49 -2.24 -2.29
C ILE A 245 24.61 -2.40 -1.27
N ALA A 246 24.65 -1.55 -0.22
CA ALA A 246 25.63 -1.67 0.84
C ALA A 246 25.47 -2.99 1.63
N GLU A 247 24.23 -3.33 2.01
CA GLU A 247 23.89 -4.60 2.69
C GLU A 247 24.20 -5.84 1.84
N PHE A 248 23.97 -5.75 0.53
CA PHE A 248 24.34 -6.81 -0.41
C PHE A 248 25.85 -6.99 -0.47
N LYS A 249 26.62 -5.89 -0.54
CA LYS A 249 28.09 -5.93 -0.55
C LYS A 249 28.68 -6.51 0.73
N THR A 250 28.04 -6.28 1.88
CA THR A 250 28.46 -6.84 3.17
C THR A 250 27.98 -8.27 3.40
N GLY A 251 27.13 -8.81 2.52
CA GLY A 251 26.58 -10.17 2.63
C GLY A 251 25.45 -10.31 3.64
N LEU A 252 24.94 -9.21 4.21
CA LEU A 252 23.79 -9.23 5.13
C LEU A 252 22.47 -9.53 4.42
N ARG A 253 22.43 -9.30 3.10
CA ARG A 253 21.21 -9.39 2.32
C ARG A 253 21.43 -10.11 1.00
N THR A 254 20.43 -10.87 0.57
CA THR A 254 20.50 -11.62 -0.70
C THR A 254 20.02 -10.78 -1.87
N ALA A 255 20.50 -11.09 -3.07
CA ALA A 255 20.00 -10.46 -4.28
C ALA A 255 18.52 -10.78 -4.51
N ALA A 256 18.05 -11.98 -4.13
CA ALA A 256 16.65 -12.36 -4.21
C ALA A 256 15.76 -11.39 -3.42
N ASP A 257 16.16 -11.01 -2.21
CA ASP A 257 15.40 -10.06 -1.38
C ASP A 257 15.32 -8.67 -2.03
N ILE A 258 16.37 -8.24 -2.72
CA ILE A 258 16.43 -6.91 -3.36
C ILE A 258 15.58 -6.86 -4.63
N TYR A 259 15.63 -7.90 -5.47
CA TYR A 259 14.79 -7.97 -6.66
C TYR A 259 13.31 -8.18 -6.29
N ALA A 260 13.03 -8.98 -5.25
CA ALA A 260 11.67 -9.18 -4.75
C ALA A 260 11.02 -7.88 -4.28
N GLU A 261 11.76 -6.98 -3.62
CA GLU A 261 11.24 -5.66 -3.23
C GLU A 261 10.83 -4.79 -4.42
N ARG A 262 11.42 -5.02 -5.59
CA ARG A 262 11.06 -4.35 -6.85
C ARG A 262 10.01 -5.12 -7.64
N GLY A 263 9.47 -6.20 -7.11
CA GLY A 263 8.51 -7.04 -7.81
C GLY A 263 9.13 -7.88 -8.92
N LEU A 264 10.45 -8.03 -8.94
CA LEU A 264 11.18 -8.75 -9.99
C LEU A 264 11.61 -10.14 -9.51
N ASP A 265 11.61 -11.09 -10.44
CA ASP A 265 12.23 -12.39 -10.20
C ASP A 265 13.75 -12.29 -10.32
N PHE A 266 14.46 -12.86 -9.35
CA PHE A 266 15.91 -12.80 -9.26
C PHE A 266 16.60 -13.62 -10.36
N GLU A 267 16.13 -14.83 -10.63
CA GLU A 267 16.76 -15.70 -11.62
C GLU A 267 16.62 -15.09 -13.02
N SER A 268 15.40 -14.64 -13.36
CA SER A 268 15.13 -13.94 -14.61
C SER A 268 15.95 -12.66 -14.74
N SER A 269 16.04 -11.86 -13.68
CA SER A 269 16.82 -10.61 -13.68
C SER A 269 18.31 -10.85 -13.84
N LEU A 270 18.87 -11.88 -13.19
CA LEU A 270 20.28 -12.23 -13.37
C LEU A 270 20.56 -12.78 -14.77
N ARG A 271 19.68 -13.62 -15.30
CA ARG A 271 19.82 -14.14 -16.67
C ARG A 271 19.79 -13.00 -17.69
N GLN A 272 18.87 -12.05 -17.52
CA GLN A 272 18.80 -10.85 -18.33
C GLN A 272 20.10 -10.03 -18.22
N ARG A 273 20.61 -9.78 -17.00
CA ARG A 273 21.89 -9.08 -16.80
C ARG A 273 23.05 -9.78 -17.50
N ALA A 274 23.08 -11.12 -17.50
CA ALA A 274 24.10 -11.88 -18.21
C ALA A 274 23.99 -11.73 -19.74
N GLN A 275 22.78 -11.72 -20.27
CA GLN A 275 22.52 -11.47 -21.69
C GLN A 275 22.90 -10.04 -22.09
N GLU A 276 22.54 -9.05 -21.29
CA GLU A 276 22.92 -7.64 -21.48
C GLU A 276 24.45 -7.48 -21.46
N ALA A 277 25.14 -8.07 -20.49
CA ALA A 277 26.60 -8.02 -20.42
C ALA A 277 27.28 -8.67 -21.63
N ARG A 278 26.71 -9.77 -22.16
CA ARG A 278 27.19 -10.38 -23.40
C ARG A 278 26.96 -9.45 -24.59
N PHE A 279 25.77 -8.89 -24.72
CA PHE A 279 25.40 -8.01 -25.82
C PHE A 279 26.23 -6.73 -25.83
N ILE A 280 26.52 -6.15 -24.66
CA ILE A 280 27.42 -4.99 -24.52
C ILE A 280 28.82 -5.31 -25.04
N LYS A 281 29.36 -6.51 -24.75
CA LYS A 281 30.67 -6.94 -25.28
C LYS A 281 30.65 -7.11 -26.81
N GLU A 282 29.55 -7.61 -27.36
CA GLU A 282 29.38 -7.76 -28.81
C GLU A 282 29.33 -6.38 -29.49
N LEU A 283 28.52 -5.44 -28.97
CA LEU A 283 28.43 -4.06 -29.47
C LEU A 283 29.74 -3.28 -29.35
N ALA A 284 30.44 -3.40 -28.22
CA ALA A 284 31.74 -2.76 -28.02
C ALA A 284 32.76 -3.21 -29.08
N LYS A 285 32.71 -4.48 -29.47
CA LYS A 285 33.57 -5.05 -30.51
C LYS A 285 33.14 -4.60 -31.92
N GLU A 286 31.84 -4.51 -32.18
CA GLU A 286 31.29 -4.10 -33.47
C GLU A 286 31.61 -2.64 -33.80
N TYR A 287 31.47 -1.75 -32.83
CA TYR A 287 31.64 -0.31 -33.02
C TYR A 287 33.02 0.22 -32.58
N GLU A 288 33.93 -0.66 -32.16
CA GLU A 288 35.28 -0.32 -31.67
C GLU A 288 35.28 0.69 -30.50
N VAL A 289 34.23 0.68 -29.69
CA VAL A 289 34.08 1.55 -28.50
C VAL A 289 34.41 0.73 -27.24
N PRO A 290 35.16 1.28 -26.26
CA PRO A 290 35.40 0.57 -25.00
C PRO A 290 34.08 0.23 -24.30
N ALA A 291 33.93 -1.01 -23.82
CA ALA A 291 32.69 -1.49 -23.19
C ALA A 291 32.23 -0.64 -21.98
N VAL A 292 33.17 0.02 -21.30
CA VAL A 292 32.90 0.96 -20.19
C VAL A 292 32.14 2.19 -20.65
N ALA A 293 32.34 2.65 -21.89
CA ALA A 293 31.58 3.78 -22.43
C ALA A 293 30.09 3.43 -22.71
N ILE A 294 29.74 2.14 -22.73
CA ILE A 294 28.36 1.66 -22.89
C ILE A 294 27.73 1.39 -21.51
N SER A 295 28.47 0.77 -20.58
CA SER A 295 28.01 0.55 -19.20
C SER A 295 29.15 0.21 -18.23
N ASP A 296 29.17 0.87 -17.07
CA ASP A 296 30.11 0.62 -15.97
C ASP A 296 29.99 -0.78 -15.35
N ILE A 297 28.89 -1.50 -15.60
CA ILE A 297 28.65 -2.85 -15.06
C ILE A 297 29.75 -3.84 -15.54
N VAL A 298 30.30 -3.62 -16.73
CA VAL A 298 31.30 -4.50 -17.37
C VAL A 298 32.70 -4.32 -16.76
N GLU A 299 32.95 -3.23 -16.06
CA GLU A 299 34.27 -2.89 -15.52
C GLU A 299 34.76 -3.95 -14.52
N SER A 300 33.89 -4.41 -13.61
CA SER A 300 34.19 -5.45 -12.62
C SER A 300 34.55 -6.82 -13.24
N LEU A 301 33.94 -7.17 -14.38
CA LEU A 301 34.22 -8.41 -15.12
C LEU A 301 35.58 -8.34 -15.83
N VAL A 302 35.95 -7.18 -16.35
CA VAL A 302 37.24 -6.96 -17.01
C VAL A 302 38.38 -7.06 -16.00
N TYR A 303 38.23 -6.48 -14.81
CA TYR A 303 39.21 -6.65 -13.72
C TYR A 303 39.36 -8.11 -13.28
N ALA A 304 38.25 -8.86 -13.15
CA ALA A 304 38.30 -10.28 -12.81
C ALA A 304 38.98 -11.13 -13.91
N GLN A 305 38.73 -10.83 -15.19
CA GLN A 305 39.39 -11.51 -16.32
C GLN A 305 40.89 -11.20 -16.39
N GLN A 306 41.29 -9.94 -16.16
CA GLN A 306 42.70 -9.54 -16.11
C GLN A 306 43.43 -10.16 -14.92
N ALA A 307 42.80 -10.28 -13.75
CA ALA A 307 43.37 -10.96 -12.60
C ALA A 307 43.58 -12.47 -12.85
N ALA A 308 42.60 -13.13 -13.49
CA ALA A 308 42.72 -14.54 -13.87
C ALA A 308 43.79 -14.79 -14.95
N GLN A 309 43.96 -13.86 -15.91
CA GLN A 309 45.01 -13.93 -16.92
C GLN A 309 46.42 -13.75 -16.32
N ARG A 310 46.58 -12.86 -15.34
CA ARG A 310 47.85 -12.71 -14.60
C ARG A 310 48.18 -13.95 -13.76
N ALA A 311 47.19 -14.58 -13.14
CA ALA A 311 47.37 -15.82 -12.41
C ALA A 311 47.73 -17.01 -13.32
N GLY A 312 47.15 -17.09 -14.52
CA GLY A 312 47.47 -18.12 -15.52
C GLY A 312 48.85 -17.94 -16.17
N GLN A 313 49.32 -16.70 -16.35
CA GLN A 313 50.67 -16.41 -16.88
C GLN A 313 51.77 -16.71 -15.87
N ALA A 314 51.49 -16.69 -14.57
CA ALA A 314 52.46 -17.04 -13.52
C ALA A 314 52.77 -18.55 -13.43
N GLN A 315 51.98 -19.43 -14.06
CA GLN A 315 52.21 -20.89 -14.06
C GLN A 315 52.95 -21.43 -15.29
N VAL A 316 53.20 -20.62 -16.33
CA VAL A 316 53.79 -21.08 -17.60
C VAL A 316 55.27 -20.66 -17.77
N GLY A 317 55.85 -19.97 -16.78
CA GLY A 317 57.24 -19.53 -16.79
C GLY A 317 58.13 -20.24 -15.79
N GLU A 318 58.36 -21.56 -15.93
CA GLU A 318 59.48 -22.23 -15.26
C GLU A 318 60.60 -22.49 -16.27
N GLY A 319 61.70 -21.73 -16.14
CA GLY A 319 62.91 -21.92 -16.92
C GLY A 319 63.86 -20.72 -16.86
N GLY A 320 64.41 -20.40 -15.68
CA GLY A 320 65.51 -19.44 -15.56
C GLY A 320 65.63 -18.80 -14.18
N GLU A 321 66.66 -19.19 -13.43
CA GLU A 321 67.24 -18.61 -12.20
C GLU A 321 66.33 -17.87 -11.22
N THR A 322 66.21 -18.47 -10.04
CA THR A 322 65.67 -17.88 -8.82
C THR A 322 66.39 -16.58 -8.44
N GLN A 323 65.83 -15.43 -8.82
CA GLN A 323 65.96 -14.21 -8.02
C GLN A 323 64.66 -14.00 -7.27
N ALA A 324 64.73 -14.21 -5.96
CA ALA A 324 63.65 -13.89 -5.03
C ALA A 324 63.33 -12.40 -5.13
N ILE A 325 62.20 -12.06 -5.75
CA ILE A 325 61.52 -10.79 -5.49
C ILE A 325 60.45 -11.12 -4.45
N GLN A 326 60.79 -10.88 -3.19
CA GLN A 326 59.87 -10.92 -2.07
C GLN A 326 58.68 -9.97 -2.34
N ASP A 327 57.48 -10.42 -1.97
CA ASP A 327 56.28 -9.59 -1.88
C ASP A 327 56.59 -8.22 -1.29
N ILE A 328 56.57 -7.17 -2.10
CA ILE A 328 56.54 -5.80 -1.60
C ILE A 328 55.06 -5.48 -1.31
N SER A 329 54.55 -6.03 -0.21
CA SER A 329 53.36 -5.49 0.42
C SER A 329 53.72 -4.11 0.98
N LEU A 330 53.27 -3.05 0.33
CA LEU A 330 53.44 -1.68 0.83
C LEU A 330 52.76 -1.56 2.19
N ASN A 331 53.51 -1.12 3.21
CA ASN A 331 52.91 -0.90 4.53
C ASN A 331 52.05 0.37 4.53
N GLY A 332 51.16 0.51 5.53
CA GLY A 332 50.20 1.62 5.59
C GLY A 332 50.81 3.03 5.54
N ALA A 333 52.08 3.18 5.95
CA ALA A 333 52.79 4.46 5.87
C ALA A 333 53.21 4.79 4.43
N GLN A 334 53.58 3.80 3.63
CA GLN A 334 53.94 3.97 2.22
C GLN A 334 52.71 4.29 1.34
N VAL A 335 51.55 3.72 1.68
CA VAL A 335 50.27 4.05 1.00
C VAL A 335 49.84 5.49 1.30
N ALA A 336 49.99 5.95 2.55
CA ALA A 336 49.69 7.33 2.93
C ALA A 336 50.63 8.34 2.22
N SER A 337 51.91 7.99 2.07
CA SER A 337 52.88 8.77 1.29
C SER A 337 52.49 8.89 -0.18
N LEU A 338 52.01 7.80 -0.80
CA LEU A 338 51.57 7.82 -2.19
C LEU A 338 50.33 8.68 -2.40
N ILE A 339 49.38 8.64 -1.46
CA ILE A 339 48.17 9.47 -1.50
C ILE A 339 48.54 10.96 -1.41
N ASN A 340 49.51 11.33 -0.57
CA ASN A 340 49.96 12.72 -0.47
C ASN A 340 50.66 13.21 -1.74
N ILE A 341 51.44 12.36 -2.41
CA ILE A 341 52.09 12.70 -3.68
C ILE A 341 51.04 12.86 -4.79
N ILE A 342 50.04 11.98 -4.85
CA ILE A 342 48.96 12.08 -5.84
C ILE A 342 48.14 13.35 -5.62
N ASN A 343 47.84 13.71 -4.37
CA ASN A 343 47.12 14.94 -4.05
C ASN A 343 47.95 16.20 -4.37
N ALA A 344 49.28 16.15 -4.20
CA ALA A 344 50.16 17.25 -4.58
C ALA A 344 50.20 17.44 -6.11
N VAL A 345 50.26 16.35 -6.87
CA VAL A 345 50.25 16.40 -8.35
C VAL A 345 48.87 16.81 -8.89
N ALA A 346 47.78 16.46 -8.21
CA ALA A 346 46.43 16.87 -8.60
C ALA A 346 46.14 18.35 -8.28
N ALA A 347 46.85 18.94 -7.33
CA ALA A 347 46.73 20.36 -6.98
C ALA A 347 47.62 21.29 -7.83
N GLY A 348 48.52 20.73 -8.65
CA GLY A 348 49.48 21.46 -9.48
C GLY A 348 50.90 21.43 -8.90
#